data_AF-U9TPF6-F1
#
_entry.id   AF-U9TPF6-F1
#
_cell.length_a   1.000
_cell.length_b   1.000
_cell.length_c   1.000
_cell.angle_alpha   90.00
_cell.angle_beta   90.00
_cell.angle_gamma   90.00
#
_symmetry.space_group_name_H-M   'P 1'
#
loop_
_entity.id
_entity.type
_entity.pdbx_description
1 polymer ?
#
loop_
_entity_poly.entity_id
_entity_poly.type
_entity_poly.pdbx_seq_one_letter_code
_entity_poly.pdbx_strand_id
1 'polypeptide(L)'
;MELWLVEGEAKLVNPSNVVQHIVVWLCDMPEPDEYDFYIKEIVYSFDSRWKYRDIASRHRLPYENITIMQSQQNLPILKVFLDIYVDDFGTYRNVYHSLGGVYLQIGNMPSTLRKQLKNHFLIGFVPFGANFNDFIKPIVQDIKSLENGRVMQTLYGDAWVIGGIGCVTADLPQGNDLAAVKRHGANHGCRTCNVSNDQYTDPNYNYIKNARFQQQTNERIAEIESQHLRMDQDRLATKYGLIKPGPLNDLKWNQHLQTPQDAYHSMAGKARTLLEVTFNIFNTNGENDFLEYWKRIEKPSHWSRMPNPLRHRQSFMFSDVLRLAMLMPFILQRFLESCHIKTDALNNWHKNSGIRRNLVASKLCACWAIEAKALKLAFSTTMTENTYQELQETLKKEREILIQVSIIYATKWFH
;
A
#
# COMPACT_ATOMS: atom_id res chain seq x y z
N MET A 1 -16.27 5.89 -34.53
CA MET A 1 -17.36 5.77 -33.51
C MET A 1 -16.74 5.89 -32.12
N GLU A 2 -17.44 6.44 -31.12
CA GLU A 2 -16.89 6.57 -29.76
C GLU A 2 -16.97 5.24 -29.01
N LEU A 3 -15.90 4.89 -28.29
CA LEU A 3 -15.85 3.80 -27.32
C LEU A 3 -15.51 4.36 -25.93
N TRP A 4 -15.85 3.59 -24.90
CA TRP A 4 -15.41 3.85 -23.53
C TRP A 4 -14.32 2.88 -23.11
N LEU A 5 -13.27 3.39 -22.46
CA LEU A 5 -12.31 2.53 -21.78
C LEU A 5 -12.92 2.07 -20.46
N VAL A 6 -13.02 0.77 -20.24
CA VAL A 6 -13.52 0.22 -18.97
C VAL A 6 -12.34 -0.15 -18.10
N GLU A 7 -12.19 0.52 -16.96
CA GLU A 7 -11.24 0.09 -15.93
C GLU A 7 -11.87 -1.01 -15.06
N GLY A 8 -11.19 -2.16 -15.00
CA GLY A 8 -11.68 -3.36 -14.34
C GLY A 8 -10.73 -4.54 -14.54
N GLU A 9 -11.22 -5.76 -14.42
CA GLU A 9 -10.41 -6.98 -14.56
C GLU A 9 -9.72 -7.08 -15.93
N ALA A 10 -8.42 -7.38 -15.90
CA ALA A 10 -7.65 -7.66 -17.11
C ALA A 10 -8.14 -8.97 -17.74
N LYS A 11 -8.78 -8.87 -18.91
CA LYS A 11 -9.17 -10.04 -19.70
C LYS A 11 -7.97 -10.52 -20.51
N LEU A 12 -7.40 -11.65 -20.13
CA LEU A 12 -6.38 -12.32 -20.91
C LEU A 12 -7.03 -12.98 -22.13
N VAL A 13 -6.57 -12.60 -23.31
CA VAL A 13 -7.04 -13.16 -24.58
C VAL A 13 -5.90 -13.97 -25.20
N ASN A 14 -6.19 -15.21 -25.60
CA ASN A 14 -5.23 -15.98 -26.38
C ASN A 14 -5.06 -15.31 -27.76
N PRO A 15 -3.83 -14.99 -28.21
CA PRO A 15 -3.61 -14.38 -29.52
C PRO A 15 -4.25 -15.14 -30.68
N SER A 16 -4.38 -16.47 -30.61
CA SER A 16 -5.06 -17.27 -31.63
C SER A 16 -6.56 -16.97 -31.77
N ASN A 17 -7.17 -16.37 -30.74
CA ASN A 17 -8.59 -16.02 -30.72
C ASN A 17 -8.85 -14.62 -31.27
N VAL A 18 -7.81 -13.88 -31.67
CA VAL A 18 -7.95 -12.54 -32.25
C VAL A 18 -8.43 -12.68 -33.69
N VAL A 19 -9.66 -12.25 -33.95
CA VAL A 19 -10.28 -12.30 -35.28
C VAL A 19 -9.83 -11.15 -36.17
N GLN A 20 -9.62 -9.98 -35.57
CA GLN A 20 -9.21 -8.77 -36.27
C GLN A 20 -8.47 -7.82 -35.34
N HIS A 21 -7.59 -7.00 -35.91
CA HIS A 21 -6.99 -5.86 -35.25
C HIS A 21 -7.78 -4.60 -35.63
N ILE A 22 -8.05 -3.74 -34.65
CA ILE A 22 -8.68 -2.43 -34.85
C ILE A 22 -7.74 -1.34 -34.34
N VAL A 23 -7.84 -0.15 -34.92
CA VAL A 23 -7.11 1.04 -34.49
C VAL A 23 -8.03 1.90 -33.63
N VAL A 24 -7.65 2.04 -32.36
CA VAL A 24 -8.38 2.85 -31.39
C VAL A 24 -7.52 4.04 -30.97
N TRP A 25 -7.99 5.24 -31.26
CA TRP A 25 -7.34 6.47 -30.81
C TRP A 25 -7.73 6.79 -29.36
N LEU A 26 -6.74 6.86 -28.47
CA LEU A 26 -6.92 7.41 -27.13
C LEU A 26 -6.75 8.93 -27.21
N CYS A 27 -7.79 9.70 -26.90
CA CYS A 27 -7.78 11.15 -27.15
C CYS A 27 -6.81 11.95 -26.27
N ASP A 28 -6.15 11.34 -25.28
CA ASP A 28 -5.01 11.94 -24.55
C ASP A 28 -3.67 11.77 -25.28
N MET A 29 -3.64 11.06 -26.40
CA MET A 29 -2.48 10.81 -27.26
C MET A 29 -2.62 11.57 -28.59
N PRO A 30 -1.50 11.80 -29.32
CA PRO A 30 -1.56 12.41 -30.64
C PRO A 30 -2.55 11.69 -31.57
N GLU A 31 -3.33 12.46 -32.33
CA GLU A 31 -4.30 11.92 -33.28
C GLU A 31 -3.58 11.18 -34.41
N PRO A 32 -3.91 9.91 -34.67
CA PRO A 32 -3.36 9.16 -35.80
C PRO A 32 -4.06 9.55 -37.10
N ASP A 33 -3.39 9.32 -38.24
CA ASP A 33 -3.92 9.62 -39.56
C ASP A 33 -5.21 8.83 -39.87
N GLU A 34 -5.31 7.59 -39.39
CA GLU A 34 -6.47 6.72 -39.54
C GLU A 34 -6.80 6.02 -38.22
N TYR A 35 -8.08 5.96 -37.86
CA TYR A 35 -8.59 5.19 -36.72
C TYR A 35 -10.04 4.75 -36.92
N ASP A 36 -10.39 3.57 -36.38
CA ASP A 36 -11.75 3.02 -36.43
C ASP A 36 -12.64 3.64 -35.34
N PHE A 37 -12.04 3.80 -34.15
CA PHE A 37 -12.71 4.27 -32.94
C PHE A 37 -11.85 5.26 -32.18
N TYR A 38 -12.48 6.04 -31.31
CA TYR A 38 -11.78 6.92 -30.38
C TYR A 38 -12.34 6.80 -28.98
N ILE A 39 -11.53 7.14 -27.97
CA ILE A 39 -11.90 7.10 -26.55
C ILE A 39 -11.59 8.45 -25.89
N LYS A 40 -12.61 9.09 -25.34
CA LYS A 40 -12.49 10.33 -24.54
C LYS A 40 -12.69 10.11 -23.04
N GLU A 41 -13.38 9.04 -22.68
CA GLU A 41 -13.78 8.80 -21.30
C GLU A 41 -13.50 7.38 -20.84
N ILE A 42 -13.26 7.27 -19.55
CA ILE A 42 -13.05 6.03 -18.81
C ILE A 42 -14.28 5.78 -17.94
N VAL A 43 -14.85 4.58 -18.07
CA VAL A 43 -15.92 4.07 -17.23
C VAL A 43 -15.33 3.20 -16.13
N TYR A 44 -15.68 3.51 -14.88
CA TYR A 44 -15.25 2.75 -13.71
C TYR A 44 -16.36 2.65 -12.67
N SER A 45 -16.30 1.62 -11.82
CA SER A 45 -17.22 1.44 -10.70
C SER A 45 -16.64 2.06 -9.43
N PHE A 46 -17.44 2.88 -8.74
CA PHE A 46 -17.11 3.41 -7.42
C PHE A 46 -18.36 3.37 -6.54
N ASP A 47 -18.26 2.70 -5.39
CA ASP A 47 -19.39 2.48 -4.48
C ASP A 47 -20.63 1.89 -5.17
N SER A 48 -20.42 0.86 -6.00
CA SER A 48 -21.47 0.19 -6.77
C SER A 48 -22.23 1.10 -7.75
N ARG A 49 -21.63 2.22 -8.15
CA ARG A 49 -22.15 3.14 -9.16
C ARG A 49 -21.14 3.31 -10.28
N TRP A 50 -21.62 3.24 -11.51
CA TRP A 50 -20.82 3.59 -12.68
C TRP A 50 -20.56 5.09 -12.71
N LYS A 51 -19.31 5.45 -12.94
CA LYS A 51 -18.84 6.82 -13.05
C LYS A 51 -17.93 6.96 -14.27
N TYR A 52 -17.75 8.20 -14.68
CA TYR A 52 -16.93 8.59 -15.82
C TYR A 52 -15.80 9.50 -15.35
N ARG A 53 -14.65 9.42 -16.03
CA ARG A 53 -13.58 10.40 -15.91
C ARG A 53 -12.88 10.56 -17.26
N ASP A 54 -12.22 11.69 -17.42
CA ASP A 54 -11.46 12.03 -18.62
C ASP A 54 -10.33 11.03 -18.88
N ILE A 55 -10.09 10.70 -20.16
CA ILE A 55 -9.05 9.77 -20.60
C ILE A 55 -7.63 10.20 -20.20
N ALA A 56 -7.37 11.50 -20.03
CA ALA A 56 -6.09 12.02 -19.53
C ALA A 56 -5.78 11.57 -18.09
N SER A 57 -6.80 11.10 -17.36
CA SER A 57 -6.70 10.53 -16.01
C SER A 57 -6.73 9.00 -16.04
N ARG A 58 -6.07 8.35 -17.01
CA ARG A 58 -5.80 6.91 -17.01
C ARG A 58 -4.43 6.59 -16.47
N HIS A 59 -4.26 5.37 -15.96
CA HIS A 59 -2.93 4.80 -15.83
C HIS A 59 -2.41 4.42 -17.22
N ARG A 60 -1.30 5.03 -17.65
CA ARG A 60 -0.63 4.61 -18.88
C ARG A 60 -0.16 3.17 -18.77
N LEU A 61 -0.38 2.41 -19.82
CA LEU A 61 -0.01 1.01 -19.95
C LEU A 61 1.51 0.90 -20.05
N PRO A 62 2.13 -0.15 -19.50
CA PRO A 62 3.58 -0.29 -19.53
C PRO A 62 4.18 -0.19 -20.93
N TYR A 63 3.50 -0.70 -21.97
CA TYR A 63 4.00 -0.62 -23.35
C TYR A 63 4.06 0.82 -23.90
N GLU A 64 3.29 1.76 -23.33
CA GLU A 64 3.31 3.16 -23.76
C GLU A 64 4.57 3.89 -23.26
N ASN A 65 5.22 3.34 -22.23
CA ASN A 65 6.48 3.83 -21.69
C ASN A 65 7.66 2.92 -22.07
N ILE A 66 7.41 1.74 -22.64
CA ILE A 66 8.42 0.72 -22.95
C ILE A 66 8.42 0.43 -24.44
N THR A 67 9.45 0.90 -25.14
CA THR A 67 9.80 0.36 -26.46
C THR A 67 10.32 -1.07 -26.29
N ILE A 68 9.50 -2.07 -26.63
CA ILE A 68 9.92 -3.47 -26.63
C ILE A 68 10.88 -3.64 -27.81
N MET A 69 12.18 -3.77 -27.53
CA MET A 69 13.15 -4.12 -28.55
C MET A 69 12.88 -5.56 -29.00
N GLN A 70 12.70 -5.74 -30.31
CA GLN A 70 12.62 -7.09 -30.89
C GLN A 70 13.97 -7.76 -30.76
N SER A 71 13.96 -9.04 -30.38
CA SER A 71 15.18 -9.87 -30.33
C SER A 71 15.83 -9.87 -31.71
N GLN A 72 17.05 -9.36 -31.82
CA GLN A 72 17.79 -9.32 -33.08
C GLN A 72 18.36 -10.69 -33.49
N GLN A 73 18.22 -11.74 -32.65
CA GLN A 73 19.10 -12.93 -32.73
C GLN A 73 18.40 -14.30 -32.72
N ASN A 74 17.09 -14.43 -33.00
CA ASN A 74 16.37 -15.73 -32.93
C ASN A 74 16.54 -16.48 -31.59
N LEU A 75 16.97 -15.80 -30.53
CA LEU A 75 17.14 -16.39 -29.20
C LEU A 75 15.80 -16.49 -28.46
N PRO A 76 15.62 -17.50 -27.59
CA PRO A 76 14.52 -17.52 -26.64
C PRO A 76 14.47 -16.23 -25.82
N ILE A 77 13.27 -15.65 -25.66
CA ILE A 77 13.08 -14.41 -24.89
C ILE A 77 12.61 -14.77 -23.49
N LEU A 78 13.37 -14.34 -22.47
CA LEU A 78 13.00 -14.45 -21.07
C LEU A 78 12.63 -13.07 -20.52
N LYS A 79 11.49 -12.99 -19.84
CA LYS A 79 11.02 -11.75 -19.20
C LYS A 79 11.10 -11.88 -17.69
N VAL A 80 11.85 -10.98 -17.05
CA VAL A 80 12.10 -11.01 -15.59
C VAL A 80 11.46 -9.81 -14.92
N PHE A 81 10.70 -10.08 -13.86
CA PHE A 81 10.11 -9.11 -12.95
C PHE A 81 10.95 -9.06 -11.68
N LEU A 82 11.42 -7.85 -11.32
CA LEU A 82 12.19 -7.62 -10.09
C LEU A 82 11.28 -7.09 -8.98
N ASP A 83 11.22 -7.81 -7.88
CA ASP A 83 10.51 -7.42 -6.65
C ASP A 83 11.55 -6.95 -5.64
N ILE A 84 11.56 -5.65 -5.32
CA ILE A 84 12.55 -5.05 -4.43
C ILE A 84 11.90 -4.72 -3.09
N TYR A 85 12.57 -5.06 -2.00
CA TYR A 85 12.15 -4.71 -0.65
C TYR A 85 13.19 -3.79 -0.02
N VAL A 86 12.73 -2.69 0.57
CA VAL A 86 13.57 -1.74 1.31
C VAL A 86 13.02 -1.62 2.72
N ASP A 87 13.85 -1.92 3.72
CA ASP A 87 13.45 -1.85 5.13
C ASP A 87 14.59 -1.34 6.01
N ASP A 88 14.27 -0.40 6.91
CA ASP A 88 15.21 0.11 7.89
C ASP A 88 15.01 -0.61 9.22
N PHE A 89 16.03 -1.30 9.70
CA PHE A 89 15.96 -2.04 10.95
C PHE A 89 17.02 -1.58 11.96
N GLY A 90 16.67 -1.64 13.24
CA GLY A 90 17.63 -1.48 14.32
C GLY A 90 18.52 -2.72 14.40
N THR A 91 19.83 -2.55 14.19
CA THR A 91 20.81 -3.66 14.28
C THR A 91 20.80 -4.34 15.65
N TYR A 92 20.46 -3.57 16.69
CA TYR A 92 20.20 -4.05 18.05
C TYR A 92 18.98 -3.33 18.61
N ARG A 93 18.27 -3.97 19.56
CA ARG A 93 17.02 -3.45 20.16
C ARG A 93 17.12 -2.03 20.75
N ASN A 94 18.31 -1.56 21.10
CA ASN A 94 18.56 -0.30 21.81
C ASN A 94 19.51 0.66 21.05
N VAL A 95 19.79 0.44 19.77
CA VAL A 95 20.71 1.30 19.02
C VAL A 95 19.94 2.39 18.26
N TYR A 96 20.38 3.64 18.40
CA TYR A 96 19.79 4.83 17.78
C TYR A 96 20.01 4.93 16.25
N HIS A 97 20.86 4.06 15.70
CA HIS A 97 21.28 4.08 14.32
C HIS A 97 20.61 2.93 13.55
N SER A 98 19.73 3.27 12.61
CA SER A 98 19.13 2.31 11.69
C SER A 98 20.15 1.82 10.65
N LEU A 99 19.98 0.59 10.20
CA LEU A 99 20.64 0.01 9.05
C LEU A 99 19.57 -0.30 8.01
N GLY A 100 19.70 0.24 6.81
CA GLY A 100 18.80 -0.08 5.71
C GLY A 100 19.19 -1.39 5.06
N GLY A 101 18.23 -2.27 4.81
CA GLY A 101 18.40 -3.48 4.01
C GLY A 101 17.69 -3.33 2.67
N VAL A 102 18.39 -3.67 1.58
CA VAL A 102 17.79 -3.75 0.24
C VAL A 102 17.85 -5.19 -0.24
N TYR A 103 16.68 -5.74 -0.54
CA TYR A 103 16.50 -7.13 -0.95
C TYR A 103 15.85 -7.20 -2.33
N LEU A 104 16.18 -8.24 -3.06
CA LEU A 104 15.66 -8.55 -4.38
C LEU A 104 15.04 -9.95 -4.39
N GLN A 105 13.93 -10.07 -5.10
CA GLN A 105 13.31 -11.33 -5.44
C GLN A 105 12.87 -11.33 -6.91
N ILE A 106 12.88 -12.51 -7.53
CA ILE A 106 12.33 -12.68 -8.87
C ILE A 106 10.82 -12.94 -8.78
N GLY A 107 10.01 -11.96 -9.18
CA GLY A 107 8.55 -12.06 -9.00
C GLY A 107 7.86 -13.03 -9.95
N ASN A 108 8.54 -13.52 -10.99
CA ASN A 108 8.05 -14.61 -11.83
C ASN A 108 7.89 -15.94 -11.06
N MET A 109 8.49 -16.06 -9.87
CA MET A 109 8.38 -17.27 -9.07
C MET A 109 6.97 -17.44 -8.50
N PRO A 110 6.44 -18.69 -8.44
CA PRO A 110 5.23 -18.99 -7.69
C PRO A 110 5.34 -18.54 -6.23
N SER A 111 4.19 -18.18 -5.63
CA SER A 111 4.13 -17.67 -4.25
C SER A 111 4.83 -18.59 -3.23
N THR A 112 4.75 -19.92 -3.42
CA THR A 112 5.41 -20.90 -2.55
C THR A 112 6.93 -20.79 -2.58
N LEU A 113 7.53 -20.50 -3.74
CA LEU A 113 8.96 -20.25 -3.86
C LEU A 113 9.33 -18.86 -3.37
N ARG A 114 8.49 -17.86 -3.65
CA ARG A 114 8.71 -16.49 -3.15
C ARG A 114 8.77 -16.41 -1.64
N LYS A 115 8.02 -17.24 -0.92
CA LYS A 115 8.05 -17.29 0.55
C LYS A 115 9.30 -17.92 1.16
N GLN A 116 10.18 -18.54 0.36
CA GLN A 116 11.38 -19.20 0.87
C GLN A 116 12.52 -18.20 1.03
N LEU A 117 13.17 -18.18 2.20
CA LEU A 117 14.28 -17.26 2.50
C LEU A 117 15.43 -17.36 1.48
N LYS A 118 15.73 -18.56 0.98
CA LYS A 118 16.77 -18.76 -0.07
C LYS A 118 16.49 -18.04 -1.39
N ASN A 119 15.26 -17.58 -1.59
CA ASN A 119 14.80 -16.85 -2.78
C ASN A 119 14.63 -15.35 -2.50
N HIS A 120 15.19 -14.86 -1.39
CA HIS A 120 15.36 -13.44 -1.10
C HIS A 120 16.85 -13.12 -1.14
N PHE A 121 17.25 -12.35 -2.14
CA PHE A 121 18.64 -12.01 -2.39
C PHE A 121 18.95 -10.67 -1.73
N LEU A 122 19.94 -10.64 -0.85
CA LEU A 122 20.44 -9.38 -0.29
C LEU A 122 21.22 -8.63 -1.37
N ILE A 123 20.76 -7.44 -1.77
CA ILE A 123 21.52 -6.54 -2.63
C ILE A 123 22.62 -5.87 -1.81
N GLY A 124 22.28 -5.39 -0.62
CA GLY A 124 23.24 -4.82 0.30
C GLY A 124 22.59 -4.09 1.46
N PHE A 125 23.45 -3.56 2.33
CA PHE A 125 23.05 -2.74 3.46
C PHE A 125 23.43 -1.28 3.23
N VAL A 126 22.56 -0.37 3.67
CA VAL A 126 22.76 1.08 3.68
C VAL A 126 23.13 1.50 5.10
N PRO A 127 24.42 1.74 5.40
CA PRO A 127 24.87 2.12 6.74
C PRO A 127 24.20 3.40 7.23
N PHE A 128 24.15 3.57 8.55
CA PHE A 128 23.69 4.82 9.14
C PHE A 128 24.46 6.02 8.60
N GLY A 129 23.73 7.05 8.18
CA GLY A 129 24.29 8.27 7.59
C GLY A 129 24.65 8.15 6.11
N ALA A 130 24.61 6.94 5.52
CA ALA A 130 24.73 6.77 4.08
C ALA A 130 23.42 7.17 3.38
N ASN A 131 23.55 7.67 2.15
CA ASN A 131 22.41 8.08 1.35
C ASN A 131 21.90 6.90 0.49
N PHE A 132 20.63 6.53 0.64
CA PHE A 132 19.99 5.47 -0.15
C PHE A 132 20.10 5.74 -1.66
N ASN A 133 19.92 6.98 -2.10
CA ASN A 133 19.99 7.35 -3.51
C ASN A 133 21.40 7.15 -4.07
N ASP A 134 22.46 7.31 -3.27
CA ASP A 134 23.82 7.02 -3.71
C ASP A 134 24.09 5.52 -3.76
N PHE A 135 23.58 4.78 -2.76
CA PHE A 135 23.71 3.32 -2.69
C PHE A 135 23.04 2.62 -3.90
N ILE A 136 21.83 3.04 -4.28
CA ILE A 136 21.04 2.32 -5.29
C ILE A 136 21.47 2.62 -6.74
N LYS A 137 22.28 3.66 -6.98
CA LYS A 137 22.69 4.10 -8.33
C LYS A 137 23.29 2.98 -9.20
N PRO A 138 24.25 2.15 -8.73
CA PRO A 138 24.79 1.07 -9.55
C PRO A 138 23.72 0.05 -9.94
N ILE A 139 22.83 -0.27 -9.01
CA ILE A 139 21.73 -1.21 -9.23
C ILE A 139 20.74 -0.65 -10.25
N VAL A 140 20.44 0.65 -10.20
CA VAL A 140 19.63 1.33 -11.22
C VAL A 140 20.26 1.20 -12.60
N GLN A 141 21.59 1.34 -12.74
CA GLN A 141 22.24 1.15 -14.03
C GLN A 141 22.13 -0.30 -14.55
N ASP A 142 22.28 -1.28 -13.66
CA ASP A 142 22.12 -2.70 -14.02
C ASP A 142 20.68 -2.99 -14.46
N ILE A 143 19.68 -2.48 -13.74
CA ILE A 143 18.27 -2.63 -14.11
C ILE A 143 18.00 -1.92 -15.44
N LYS A 144 18.53 -0.72 -15.65
CA LYS A 144 18.40 0.01 -16.91
C LYS A 144 19.00 -0.75 -18.10
N SER A 145 20.11 -1.47 -17.88
CA SER A 145 20.66 -2.38 -18.89
C SER A 145 19.69 -3.53 -19.17
N LEU A 146 19.11 -4.13 -18.12
CA LEU A 146 18.14 -5.21 -18.22
C LEU A 146 16.83 -4.79 -18.92
N GLU A 147 16.39 -3.55 -18.75
CA GLU A 147 15.21 -2.95 -19.41
C GLU A 147 15.36 -2.80 -20.93
N ASN A 148 16.59 -2.80 -21.42
CA ASN A 148 16.90 -2.78 -22.85
C ASN A 148 17.17 -4.18 -23.42
N GLY A 149 17.28 -5.18 -22.55
CA GLY A 149 17.55 -6.55 -22.91
C GLY A 149 19.04 -6.84 -23.10
N ARG A 150 19.44 -8.06 -22.75
CA ARG A 150 20.81 -8.56 -22.91
C ARG A 150 20.83 -10.07 -23.10
N VAL A 151 21.78 -10.57 -23.87
CA VAL A 151 22.09 -12.00 -23.95
C VAL A 151 22.69 -12.47 -22.63
N MET A 152 22.07 -13.47 -21.99
CA MET A 152 22.58 -14.12 -20.80
C MET A 152 22.66 -15.64 -21.02
N GLN A 153 23.73 -16.24 -20.51
CA GLN A 153 23.89 -17.69 -20.49
C GLN A 153 22.97 -18.29 -19.44
N THR A 154 22.09 -19.21 -19.85
CA THR A 154 21.21 -19.97 -18.95
C THR A 154 21.59 -21.44 -18.92
N LEU A 155 20.96 -22.22 -18.04
CA LEU A 155 21.12 -23.68 -18.02
C LEU A 155 20.66 -24.36 -19.33
N TYR A 156 19.84 -23.68 -20.14
CA TYR A 156 19.28 -24.18 -21.40
C TYR A 156 19.91 -23.54 -22.63
N GLY A 157 21.05 -22.84 -22.46
CA GLY A 157 21.72 -22.08 -23.52
C GLY A 157 21.49 -20.57 -23.40
N ASP A 158 21.93 -19.84 -24.41
CA ASP A 158 21.82 -18.38 -24.43
C ASP A 158 20.38 -17.93 -24.63
N ALA A 159 19.97 -16.94 -23.86
CA ALA A 159 18.64 -16.34 -23.95
C ALA A 159 18.75 -14.82 -24.01
N TRP A 160 17.83 -14.19 -24.74
CA TRP A 160 17.63 -12.75 -24.68
C TRP A 160 16.77 -12.43 -23.47
N VAL A 161 17.39 -11.88 -22.42
CA VAL A 161 16.71 -11.58 -21.15
C VAL A 161 16.36 -10.10 -21.12
N ILE A 162 15.07 -9.79 -20.94
CA ILE A 162 14.56 -8.45 -20.70
C ILE A 162 13.90 -8.44 -19.32
N GLY A 163 14.04 -7.36 -18.57
CA GLY A 163 13.39 -7.24 -17.28
C GLY A 163 13.41 -5.83 -16.74
N GLY A 164 12.70 -5.62 -15.64
CA GLY A 164 12.61 -4.31 -15.02
C GLY A 164 12.01 -4.41 -13.62
N ILE A 165 11.89 -3.26 -12.97
CA ILE A 165 11.19 -3.19 -11.68
C ILE A 165 9.74 -3.60 -11.90
N GLY A 166 9.33 -4.58 -11.11
CA GLY A 166 7.98 -5.02 -10.98
C GLY A 166 7.23 -4.28 -9.88
N CYS A 167 7.78 -4.33 -8.67
CA CYS A 167 7.35 -3.52 -7.55
C CYS A 167 8.51 -3.25 -6.59
N VAL A 168 8.39 -2.15 -5.84
CA VAL A 168 9.25 -1.83 -4.71
C VAL A 168 8.39 -1.68 -3.47
N THR A 169 8.54 -2.58 -2.52
CA THR A 169 7.80 -2.56 -1.26
C THR A 169 8.68 -1.99 -0.17
N ALA A 170 8.13 -1.05 0.58
CA ALA A 170 8.76 -0.44 1.74
C ALA A 170 7.69 -0.02 2.75
N ASP A 171 8.11 0.24 3.98
CA ASP A 171 7.25 0.85 4.98
C ASP A 171 6.76 2.25 4.53
N LEU A 172 5.84 2.84 5.30
CA LEU A 172 5.08 4.00 4.86
C LEU A 172 5.96 5.22 4.49
N PRO A 173 6.94 5.65 5.30
CA PRO A 173 7.76 6.82 4.95
C PRO A 173 8.67 6.57 3.75
N GLN A 174 9.35 5.42 3.70
CA GLN A 174 10.31 5.10 2.64
C GLN A 174 9.57 4.84 1.33
N GLY A 175 8.42 4.16 1.38
CA GLY A 175 7.54 4.00 0.22
C GLY A 175 7.02 5.33 -0.33
N ASN A 176 6.80 6.34 0.52
CA ASN A 176 6.46 7.69 0.04
C ASN A 176 7.66 8.38 -0.61
N ASP A 177 8.84 8.27 -0.01
CA ASP A 177 10.07 8.85 -0.55
C ASP A 177 10.40 8.22 -1.93
N LEU A 178 10.22 6.90 -2.08
CA LEU A 178 10.34 6.17 -3.37
C LEU A 178 9.30 6.60 -4.41
N ALA A 179 8.07 6.89 -3.99
CA ALA A 179 7.00 7.36 -4.87
C ALA A 179 7.09 8.86 -5.19
N ALA A 180 8.13 9.56 -4.73
CA ALA A 180 8.29 11.01 -4.84
C ALA A 180 7.13 11.81 -4.21
N VAL A 181 6.53 11.27 -3.14
CA VAL A 181 5.41 11.89 -2.41
C VAL A 181 5.88 12.32 -1.03
N LYS A 182 5.40 13.47 -0.54
CA LYS A 182 5.66 13.90 0.84
C LYS A 182 5.16 12.84 1.82
N ARG A 183 5.82 12.73 2.97
CA ARG A 183 5.46 11.77 4.02
C ARG A 183 4.02 11.94 4.50
N HIS A 184 3.47 10.88 5.09
CA HIS A 184 2.07 10.76 5.54
C HIS A 184 1.56 11.92 6.43
N GLY A 185 2.45 12.66 7.09
CA GLY A 185 2.09 13.84 7.88
C GLY A 185 1.75 15.11 7.07
N ALA A 186 2.06 15.14 5.76
CA ALA A 186 1.76 16.26 4.87
C ALA A 186 0.26 16.35 4.53
N ASN A 187 -0.17 17.50 3.99
CA ASN A 187 -1.57 17.68 3.57
C ASN A 187 -1.98 16.63 2.51
N HIS A 188 -1.13 16.41 1.51
CA HIS A 188 -1.32 15.40 0.47
C HIS A 188 -0.25 14.30 0.59
N GLY A 189 -0.30 13.54 1.69
CA GLY A 189 0.68 12.49 2.00
C GLY A 189 0.36 11.10 1.45
N CYS A 190 -0.82 10.87 0.87
CA CYS A 190 -1.15 9.57 0.28
C CYS A 190 -0.39 9.39 -1.05
N ARG A 191 0.32 8.27 -1.20
CA ARG A 191 1.05 7.96 -2.45
C ARG A 191 0.18 7.36 -3.56
N THR A 192 -1.04 6.95 -3.23
CA THR A 192 -1.99 6.34 -4.16
C THR A 192 -2.99 7.37 -4.74
N CYS A 193 -3.40 8.37 -3.96
CA CYS A 193 -4.35 9.40 -4.41
C CYS A 193 -4.02 10.79 -3.87
N ASN A 194 -4.68 11.81 -4.41
CA ASN A 194 -4.46 13.23 -4.07
C ASN A 194 -5.28 13.70 -2.86
N VAL A 195 -5.72 12.80 -1.97
CA VAL A 195 -6.57 13.15 -0.83
C VAL A 195 -5.85 14.15 0.08
N SER A 196 -6.56 15.17 0.55
CA SER A 196 -6.06 16.09 1.58
C SER A 196 -6.38 15.57 2.98
N ASN A 197 -5.65 16.02 3.99
CA ASN A 197 -5.77 15.50 5.35
C ASN A 197 -7.16 15.75 5.98
N ASP A 198 -7.86 16.81 5.57
CA ASP A 198 -9.21 17.17 5.99
C ASP A 198 -10.28 16.26 5.38
N GLN A 199 -9.96 15.56 4.29
CA GLN A 199 -10.87 14.64 3.60
C GLN A 199 -10.64 13.17 3.97
N TYR A 200 -9.70 12.85 4.87
CA TYR A 200 -9.43 11.46 5.28
C TYR A 200 -10.69 10.75 5.81
N THR A 201 -11.55 11.46 6.53
CA THR A 201 -12.79 10.89 7.07
C THR A 201 -13.99 11.02 6.13
N ASP A 202 -13.84 11.58 4.93
CA ASP A 202 -14.94 11.74 3.98
C ASP A 202 -15.27 10.40 3.31
N PRO A 203 -16.42 9.76 3.64
CA PRO A 203 -16.78 8.49 3.04
C PRO A 203 -16.99 8.58 1.53
N ASN A 204 -17.27 9.77 0.99
CA ASN A 204 -17.58 9.99 -0.42
C ASN A 204 -16.35 10.38 -1.26
N TYR A 205 -15.16 10.45 -0.65
CA TYR A 205 -13.94 10.77 -1.37
C TYR A 205 -13.66 9.71 -2.44
N ASN A 206 -13.77 10.12 -3.70
CA ASN A 206 -13.55 9.24 -4.84
C ASN A 206 -12.04 9.08 -5.11
N TYR A 207 -11.42 8.13 -4.40
CA TYR A 207 -9.98 7.85 -4.50
C TYR A 207 -9.57 7.31 -5.87
N ILE A 208 -10.49 6.70 -6.63
CA ILE A 208 -10.23 6.24 -8.00
C ILE A 208 -10.07 7.45 -8.91
N LYS A 209 -11.06 8.35 -8.96
CA LYS A 209 -11.00 9.57 -9.77
C LYS A 209 -9.80 10.44 -9.42
N ASN A 210 -9.49 10.54 -8.13
CA ASN A 210 -8.42 11.39 -7.62
C ASN A 210 -7.11 10.62 -7.39
N ALA A 211 -6.93 9.45 -8.00
CA ALA A 211 -5.69 8.69 -7.95
C ALA A 211 -4.50 9.54 -8.41
N ARG A 212 -3.29 9.16 -8.00
CA ARG A 212 -2.07 9.76 -8.52
C ARG A 212 -1.71 9.10 -9.84
N PHE A 213 -1.75 9.88 -10.91
CA PHE A 213 -1.31 9.46 -12.23
C PHE A 213 0.11 9.94 -12.47
N GLN A 214 0.93 9.08 -13.07
CA GLN A 214 2.35 9.35 -13.27
C GLN A 214 2.56 10.58 -14.17
N GLN A 215 1.80 10.68 -15.27
CA GLN A 215 1.91 11.81 -16.21
C GLN A 215 1.62 13.16 -15.52
N GLN A 216 0.56 13.23 -14.72
CA GLN A 216 0.22 14.44 -13.96
C GLN A 216 1.26 14.76 -12.90
N THR A 217 1.86 13.73 -12.30
CA THR A 217 2.91 13.91 -11.30
C THR A 217 4.19 14.44 -11.94
N ASN A 218 4.57 13.92 -13.11
CA ASN A 218 5.72 14.40 -13.88
C ASN A 218 5.53 15.86 -14.32
N GLU A 219 4.35 16.23 -14.82
CA GLU A 219 4.02 17.62 -15.17
C GLU A 219 4.15 18.56 -13.97
N ARG A 220 3.64 18.16 -12.79
CA ARG A 220 3.74 18.94 -11.55
C ARG A 220 5.18 19.04 -11.04
N ILE A 221 5.99 18.00 -11.20
CA ILE A 221 7.43 18.05 -10.88
C ILE A 221 8.13 19.05 -11.81
N ALA A 222 7.86 19.00 -13.12
CA ALA A 222 8.41 19.98 -14.06
C ALA A 222 7.94 21.41 -13.74
N GLU A 223 6.68 21.60 -13.33
CA GLU A 223 6.17 22.89 -12.86
C GLU A 223 6.96 23.38 -11.63
N ILE A 224 7.21 22.51 -10.66
CA ILE A 224 8.04 22.83 -9.48
C ILE A 224 9.45 23.21 -9.91
N GLU A 225 10.11 22.38 -10.73
CA GLU A 225 11.51 22.58 -11.14
C GLU A 225 11.72 23.82 -12.01
N SER A 226 10.69 24.25 -12.75
CA SER A 226 10.73 25.49 -13.55
C SER A 226 10.64 26.78 -12.72
N GLN A 227 10.29 26.70 -11.43
CA GLN A 227 10.25 27.90 -10.58
C GLN A 227 11.65 28.40 -10.26
N HIS A 228 11.87 29.71 -10.39
CA HIS A 228 13.15 30.35 -10.09
C HIS A 228 13.45 30.46 -8.59
N LEU A 229 12.42 30.73 -7.76
CA LEU A 229 12.58 30.94 -6.33
C LEU A 229 12.31 29.65 -5.55
N ARG A 230 13.22 29.29 -4.65
CA ARG A 230 13.06 28.12 -3.76
C ARG A 230 11.75 28.17 -2.96
N MET A 231 11.31 29.36 -2.55
CA MET A 231 10.03 29.53 -1.84
C MET A 231 8.83 29.07 -2.70
N ASP A 232 8.85 29.36 -4.01
CA ASP A 232 7.78 28.93 -4.92
C ASP A 232 7.85 27.43 -5.20
N GLN A 233 9.06 26.87 -5.31
CA GLN A 233 9.27 25.42 -5.38
C GLN A 233 8.66 24.73 -4.15
N ASP A 234 8.98 25.21 -2.94
CA ASP A 234 8.49 24.65 -1.68
C ASP A 234 6.97 24.79 -1.54
N ARG A 235 6.40 25.92 -2.00
CA ARG A 235 4.96 26.16 -2.02
C ARG A 235 4.25 25.18 -2.94
N LEU A 236 4.71 24.99 -4.17
CA LEU A 236 4.12 24.05 -5.13
C LEU A 236 4.33 22.59 -4.69
N ALA A 237 5.51 22.23 -4.21
CA ALA A 237 5.79 20.90 -3.65
C ALA A 237 4.84 20.59 -2.48
N THR A 238 4.53 21.56 -1.63
CA THR A 238 3.54 21.42 -0.55
C THR A 238 2.11 21.29 -1.07
N LYS A 239 1.73 22.12 -2.05
CA LYS A 239 0.41 22.07 -2.70
C LYS A 239 0.14 20.71 -3.34
N TYR A 240 1.12 20.13 -4.03
CA TYR A 240 0.97 18.84 -4.72
C TYR A 240 1.32 17.62 -3.85
N GLY A 241 1.90 17.85 -2.67
CA GLY A 241 2.39 16.79 -1.80
C GLY A 241 3.53 15.99 -2.44
N LEU A 242 4.39 16.64 -3.22
CA LEU A 242 5.48 16.00 -3.96
C LEU A 242 6.83 16.38 -3.38
N ILE A 243 7.81 15.51 -3.59
CA ILE A 243 9.23 15.76 -3.35
C ILE A 243 10.02 15.50 -4.61
N LYS A 244 11.32 15.82 -4.59
CA LYS A 244 12.22 15.48 -5.69
C LYS A 244 12.28 13.96 -5.88
N PRO A 245 12.08 13.45 -7.11
CA PRO A 245 12.27 12.05 -7.44
C PRO A 245 13.63 11.46 -7.03
N GLY A 246 13.60 10.18 -6.64
CA GLY A 246 14.79 9.38 -6.43
C GLY A 246 15.32 8.73 -7.72
N PRO A 247 16.47 8.03 -7.65
CA PRO A 247 17.13 7.41 -8.81
C PRO A 247 16.30 6.37 -9.56
N LEU A 248 15.31 5.75 -8.89
CA LEU A 248 14.42 4.80 -9.57
C LEU A 248 13.63 5.44 -10.71
N ASN A 249 13.41 6.76 -10.69
CA ASN A 249 12.73 7.46 -11.79
C ASN A 249 13.53 7.52 -13.09
N ASP A 250 14.79 7.08 -13.10
CA ASP A 250 15.57 6.87 -14.32
C ASP A 250 15.21 5.57 -15.06
N LEU A 251 14.35 4.74 -14.45
CA LEU A 251 13.89 3.43 -14.95
C LEU A 251 12.51 3.52 -15.62
N LYS A 252 12.18 2.50 -16.41
CA LYS A 252 10.85 2.33 -17.03
C LYS A 252 9.88 1.74 -16.01
N TRP A 253 9.39 2.57 -15.09
CA TRP A 253 8.46 2.17 -14.04
C TRP A 253 7.41 3.26 -13.74
N ASN A 254 6.32 2.88 -13.07
CA ASN A 254 5.26 3.77 -12.59
C ASN A 254 5.27 3.79 -11.06
N GLN A 255 5.81 4.86 -10.49
CA GLN A 255 6.00 5.03 -9.05
C GLN A 255 4.71 4.93 -8.20
N HIS A 256 3.53 5.20 -8.78
CA HIS A 256 2.26 5.14 -8.04
C HIS A 256 1.58 3.76 -8.09
N LEU A 257 1.89 2.94 -9.11
CA LEU A 257 1.39 1.58 -9.23
C LEU A 257 2.38 0.53 -8.71
N GLN A 258 3.68 0.80 -8.86
CA GLN A 258 4.75 -0.14 -8.56
C GLN A 258 5.41 0.14 -7.20
N THR A 259 4.82 1.01 -6.38
CA THR A 259 5.21 1.21 -4.97
C THR A 259 4.03 0.88 -4.04
N PRO A 260 3.63 -0.41 -3.96
CA PRO A 260 2.45 -0.82 -3.18
C PRO A 260 2.61 -0.48 -1.68
N GLN A 261 1.50 -0.51 -0.95
CA GLN A 261 1.52 -0.44 0.50
C GLN A 261 2.03 -1.77 1.07
N ASP A 262 2.92 -1.69 2.06
CA ASP A 262 3.31 -2.88 2.81
C ASP A 262 2.21 -3.30 3.77
N ALA A 263 1.50 -4.38 3.42
CA ALA A 263 0.40 -4.90 4.21
C ALA A 263 0.82 -5.26 5.64
N TYR A 264 2.04 -5.75 5.88
CA TYR A 264 2.49 -6.11 7.23
C TYR A 264 2.60 -4.86 8.12
N HIS A 265 3.32 -3.85 7.63
CA HIS A 265 3.55 -2.61 8.36
C HIS A 265 2.26 -1.80 8.51
N SER A 266 1.45 -1.67 7.44
CA SER A 266 0.18 -0.95 7.48
C SER A 266 -0.80 -1.59 8.47
N MET A 267 -1.03 -2.90 8.38
CA MET A 267 -1.98 -3.59 9.24
C MET A 267 -1.52 -3.61 10.70
N ALA A 268 -0.23 -3.84 10.96
CA ALA A 268 0.28 -3.86 12.32
C ALA A 268 0.32 -2.48 12.98
N GLY A 269 0.69 -1.43 12.24
CA GLY A 269 0.65 -0.04 12.73
C GLY A 269 -0.79 0.38 13.09
N LYS A 270 -1.74 0.00 12.24
CA LYS A 270 -3.17 0.21 12.45
C LYS A 270 -3.69 -0.50 13.71
N ALA A 271 -3.44 -1.81 13.82
CA ALA A 271 -3.83 -2.60 14.98
C ALA A 271 -3.18 -2.10 16.28
N ARG A 272 -1.91 -1.68 16.24
CA ARG A 272 -1.21 -1.07 17.39
C ARG A 272 -1.95 0.18 17.85
N THR A 273 -2.30 1.05 16.92
CA THR A 273 -3.02 2.29 17.22
C THR A 273 -4.40 1.99 17.82
N LEU A 274 -5.13 1.00 17.29
CA LEU A 274 -6.42 0.57 17.83
C LEU A 274 -6.29 -0.03 19.25
N LEU A 275 -5.21 -0.79 19.53
CA LEU A 275 -4.90 -1.29 20.88
C LEU A 275 -4.68 -0.12 21.86
N GLU A 276 -3.89 0.88 21.46
CA GLU A 276 -3.64 2.05 22.30
C GLU A 276 -4.92 2.80 22.63
N VAL A 277 -5.76 3.07 21.62
CA VAL A 277 -7.08 3.70 21.82
C VAL A 277 -7.95 2.86 22.75
N THR A 278 -8.00 1.53 22.53
CA THR A 278 -8.83 0.62 23.33
C THR A 278 -8.40 0.59 24.79
N PHE A 279 -7.11 0.46 25.07
CA PHE A 279 -6.63 0.42 26.45
C PHE A 279 -6.74 1.77 27.15
N ASN A 280 -6.60 2.88 26.43
CA ASN A 280 -6.74 4.21 27.02
C ASN A 280 -8.16 4.53 27.50
N ILE A 281 -9.20 3.88 26.94
CA ILE A 281 -10.59 4.11 27.35
C ILE A 281 -11.06 3.21 28.50
N PHE A 282 -10.33 2.15 28.86
CA PHE A 282 -10.68 1.31 30.00
C PHE A 282 -10.54 2.08 31.31
N ASN A 283 -11.46 1.83 32.24
CA ASN A 283 -11.27 2.18 33.64
C ASN A 283 -10.60 1.02 34.39
N THR A 284 -10.33 1.19 35.69
CA THR A 284 -9.64 0.19 36.51
C THR A 284 -10.32 -1.19 36.49
N ASN A 285 -11.66 -1.24 36.47
CA ASN A 285 -12.39 -2.51 36.38
C ASN A 285 -12.17 -3.16 35.01
N GLY A 286 -12.28 -2.38 33.93
CA GLY A 286 -12.01 -2.88 32.58
C GLY A 286 -10.58 -3.38 32.38
N GLU A 287 -9.59 -2.71 32.98
CA GLU A 287 -8.19 -3.16 32.96
C GLU A 287 -8.00 -4.49 33.70
N ASN A 288 -8.59 -4.64 34.88
CA ASN A 288 -8.48 -5.85 35.69
C ASN A 288 -9.12 -7.06 34.99
N ASP A 289 -10.36 -6.90 34.51
CA ASP A 289 -11.10 -7.96 33.84
C ASP A 289 -10.43 -8.34 32.52
N PHE A 290 -9.95 -7.37 31.75
CA PHE A 290 -9.16 -7.65 30.55
C PHE A 290 -7.95 -8.53 30.86
N LEU A 291 -7.18 -8.23 31.92
CA LEU A 291 -6.01 -9.04 32.30
C LEU A 291 -6.40 -10.44 32.78
N GLU A 292 -7.53 -10.59 33.45
CA GLU A 292 -8.05 -11.89 33.87
C GLU A 292 -8.35 -12.77 32.65
N TYR A 293 -9.16 -12.29 31.72
CA TYR A 293 -9.52 -13.04 30.51
C TYR A 293 -8.33 -13.24 29.56
N TRP A 294 -7.44 -12.24 29.44
CA TRP A 294 -6.19 -12.37 28.68
C TRP A 294 -5.30 -13.50 29.18
N LYS A 295 -5.20 -13.69 30.50
CA LYS A 295 -4.40 -14.78 31.08
C LYS A 295 -5.04 -16.14 30.82
N ARG A 296 -6.37 -16.22 30.88
CA ARG A 296 -7.15 -17.45 30.74
C ARG A 296 -7.34 -17.92 29.30
N ILE A 297 -7.36 -17.00 28.33
CA ILE A 297 -7.60 -17.38 26.93
C ILE A 297 -6.50 -18.32 26.42
N GLU A 298 -6.93 -19.44 25.84
CA GLU A 298 -6.04 -20.42 25.22
C GLU A 298 -5.29 -19.78 24.05
N LYS A 299 -3.99 -20.08 23.96
CA LYS A 299 -3.09 -19.58 22.92
C LYS A 299 -2.42 -20.78 22.26
N PRO A 300 -2.13 -20.73 20.94
CA PRO A 300 -1.40 -21.80 20.29
C PRO A 300 -0.08 -22.12 21.00
N SER A 301 0.23 -23.40 21.14
CA SER A 301 1.38 -23.89 21.93
C SER A 301 2.73 -23.35 21.45
N HIS A 302 2.85 -23.02 20.17
CA HIS A 302 4.06 -22.48 19.55
C HIS A 302 4.21 -20.96 19.70
N TRP A 303 3.26 -20.27 20.35
CA TRP A 303 3.38 -18.83 20.60
C TRP A 303 4.30 -18.58 21.79
N SER A 304 5.26 -17.68 21.58
CA SER A 304 6.06 -17.13 22.67
C SER A 304 5.15 -16.48 23.70
N ARG A 305 5.53 -16.57 24.98
CA ARG A 305 4.81 -15.90 26.06
C ARG A 305 4.82 -14.39 25.81
N MET A 306 3.63 -13.82 25.60
CA MET A 306 3.48 -12.37 25.41
C MET A 306 3.54 -11.64 26.76
N PRO A 307 4.23 -10.48 26.84
CA PRO A 307 4.24 -9.67 28.05
C PRO A 307 2.87 -9.06 28.32
N ASN A 308 2.68 -8.46 29.50
CA ASN A 308 1.40 -7.82 29.86
C ASN A 308 1.07 -6.71 28.83
N PRO A 309 -0.02 -6.84 28.05
CA PRO A 309 -0.37 -5.87 27.01
C PRO A 309 -0.77 -4.49 27.56
N LEU A 310 -1.31 -4.39 28.77
CA LEU A 310 -1.61 -3.08 29.37
C LEU A 310 -0.33 -2.35 29.78
N ARG A 311 0.65 -3.04 30.36
CA ARG A 311 1.85 -2.39 30.93
C ARG A 311 3.04 -2.31 29.99
N HIS A 312 3.17 -3.26 29.07
CA HIS A 312 4.37 -3.44 28.26
C HIS A 312 4.09 -3.39 26.75
N ARG A 313 2.92 -2.89 26.31
CA ARG A 313 2.59 -2.76 24.87
C ARG A 313 3.65 -2.04 24.03
N GLN A 314 4.37 -1.08 24.59
CA GLN A 314 5.43 -0.37 23.86
C GLN A 314 6.64 -1.27 23.52
N SER A 315 6.77 -2.43 24.16
CA SER A 315 7.79 -3.43 23.83
C SER A 315 7.33 -4.45 22.79
N PHE A 316 6.07 -4.40 22.35
CA PHE A 316 5.52 -5.39 21.42
C PHE A 316 6.07 -5.17 20.01
N MET A 317 6.60 -6.23 19.42
CA MET A 317 6.87 -6.26 17.99
C MET A 317 5.54 -6.28 17.22
N PHE A 318 5.57 -5.95 15.93
CA PHE A 318 4.37 -6.01 15.10
C PHE A 318 3.72 -7.39 15.08
N SER A 319 4.51 -8.46 15.12
CA SER A 319 3.99 -9.82 15.25
C SER A 319 3.20 -10.04 16.53
N ASP A 320 3.62 -9.46 17.67
CA ASP A 320 2.87 -9.54 18.94
C ASP A 320 1.57 -8.73 18.88
N VAL A 321 1.61 -7.55 18.24
CA VAL A 321 0.43 -6.72 18.01
C VAL A 321 -0.62 -7.47 17.18
N LEU A 322 -0.20 -8.08 16.07
CA LEU A 322 -1.11 -8.83 15.19
C LEU A 322 -1.70 -10.06 15.89
N ARG A 323 -0.88 -10.80 16.65
CA ARG A 323 -1.36 -11.91 17.48
C ARG A 323 -2.40 -11.47 18.50
N LEU A 324 -2.16 -10.35 19.18
CA LEU A 324 -3.11 -9.80 20.15
C LEU A 324 -4.39 -9.35 19.45
N ALA A 325 -4.30 -8.66 18.30
CA ALA A 325 -5.45 -8.21 17.53
C ALA A 325 -6.40 -9.37 17.15
N MET A 326 -5.86 -10.54 16.82
CA MET A 326 -6.66 -11.75 16.57
C MET A 326 -7.41 -12.27 17.81
N LEU A 327 -6.90 -11.99 19.02
CA LEU A 327 -7.51 -12.43 20.28
C LEU A 327 -8.49 -11.40 20.86
N MET A 328 -8.31 -10.12 20.54
CA MET A 328 -9.12 -9.02 21.09
C MET A 328 -10.64 -9.25 21.01
N PRO A 329 -11.23 -9.67 19.87
CA PRO A 329 -12.69 -9.88 19.79
C PRO A 329 -13.19 -10.87 20.84
N PHE A 330 -12.47 -11.97 21.02
CA PHE A 330 -12.84 -13.04 21.95
C PHE A 330 -12.68 -12.63 23.41
N ILE A 331 -11.67 -11.82 23.71
CA ILE A 331 -11.43 -11.34 25.08
C ILE A 331 -12.48 -10.30 25.44
N LEU A 332 -12.68 -9.29 24.60
CA LEU A 332 -13.62 -8.21 24.88
C LEU A 332 -15.06 -8.71 25.02
N GLN A 333 -15.47 -9.68 24.21
CA GLN A 333 -16.82 -10.25 24.30
C GLN A 333 -17.13 -10.92 25.65
N ARG A 334 -16.12 -11.27 26.45
CA ARG A 334 -16.31 -11.96 27.74
C ARG A 334 -16.64 -11.04 28.90
N PHE A 335 -16.26 -9.77 28.83
CA PHE A 335 -16.39 -8.85 29.97
C PHE A 335 -16.82 -7.45 29.58
N LEU A 336 -16.56 -6.99 28.35
CA LEU A 336 -16.67 -5.57 28.04
C LEU A 336 -18.13 -5.10 28.09
N GLU A 337 -18.38 -4.14 28.96
CA GLU A 337 -19.66 -3.49 29.17
C GLU A 337 -19.41 -1.99 29.37
N SER A 338 -20.47 -1.17 29.37
CA SER A 338 -20.31 0.28 29.55
C SER A 338 -19.68 0.65 30.91
N CYS A 339 -19.86 -0.17 31.94
CA CYS A 339 -19.25 0.03 33.26
C CYS A 339 -17.73 -0.20 33.29
N HIS A 340 -17.14 -0.79 32.23
CA HIS A 340 -15.69 -1.01 32.08
C HIS A 340 -14.97 0.13 31.35
N ILE A 341 -15.72 1.12 30.86
CA ILE A 341 -15.21 2.22 30.04
C ILE A 341 -15.28 3.52 30.85
N LYS A 342 -14.25 4.37 30.73
CA LYS A 342 -14.19 5.69 31.38
C LYS A 342 -15.39 6.54 30.97
N THR A 343 -15.99 7.24 31.93
CA THR A 343 -17.15 8.12 31.70
C THR A 343 -16.89 9.18 30.63
N ASP A 344 -15.70 9.77 30.61
CA ASP A 344 -15.32 10.77 29.60
C ASP A 344 -15.25 10.19 28.20
N ALA A 345 -14.77 8.95 28.05
CA ALA A 345 -14.76 8.25 26.76
C ALA A 345 -16.20 7.99 26.27
N LEU A 346 -17.09 7.54 27.17
CA LEU A 346 -18.52 7.36 26.87
C LEU A 346 -19.19 8.68 26.44
N ASN A 347 -18.88 9.78 27.13
CA ASN A 347 -19.39 11.11 26.80
C ASN A 347 -18.91 11.59 25.44
N ASN A 348 -17.63 11.41 25.14
CA ASN A 348 -17.04 11.79 23.86
C ASN A 348 -17.68 11.01 22.70
N TRP A 349 -17.91 9.71 22.85
CA TRP A 349 -18.54 8.88 21.82
C TRP A 349 -20.00 9.25 21.57
N HIS A 350 -20.73 9.60 22.62
CA HIS A 350 -22.07 10.14 22.48
C HIS A 350 -22.07 11.50 21.76
N LYS A 351 -21.19 12.42 22.16
CA LYS A 351 -21.10 13.78 21.60
C LYS A 351 -20.73 13.80 20.13
N ASN A 352 -19.72 13.02 19.74
CA ASN A 352 -19.13 13.13 18.39
C ASN A 352 -19.74 12.15 17.39
N SER A 353 -20.20 10.99 17.85
CA SER A 353 -20.68 9.90 16.97
C SER A 353 -22.15 9.52 17.22
N GLY A 354 -22.83 10.18 18.17
CA GLY A 354 -24.21 9.87 18.54
C GLY A 354 -24.41 8.48 19.16
N ILE A 355 -23.33 7.81 19.57
CA ILE A 355 -23.39 6.43 20.09
C ILE A 355 -23.93 6.46 21.52
N ARG A 356 -25.04 5.75 21.75
CA ARG A 356 -25.61 5.60 23.10
C ARG A 356 -24.64 4.83 23.99
N ARG A 357 -24.51 5.24 25.26
CA ARG A 357 -23.54 4.67 26.22
C ARG A 357 -23.59 3.14 26.33
N ASN A 358 -24.80 2.56 26.28
CA ASN A 358 -25.01 1.12 26.37
C ASN A 358 -24.60 0.34 25.09
N LEU A 359 -24.38 1.03 23.97
CA LEU A 359 -23.94 0.43 22.69
C LEU A 359 -22.43 0.58 22.44
N VAL A 360 -21.72 1.33 23.28
CA VAL A 360 -20.29 1.59 23.16
C VAL A 360 -19.49 0.27 23.19
N ALA A 361 -19.75 -0.58 24.19
CA ALA A 361 -19.05 -1.86 24.32
C ALA A 361 -19.26 -2.77 23.11
N SER A 362 -20.51 -2.92 22.64
CA SER A 362 -20.81 -3.76 21.47
C SER A 362 -20.19 -3.21 20.18
N LYS A 363 -20.15 -1.88 20.00
CA LYS A 363 -19.46 -1.24 18.87
C LYS A 363 -17.96 -1.47 18.90
N LEU A 364 -17.32 -1.41 20.08
CA LEU A 364 -15.89 -1.70 20.21
C LEU A 364 -15.58 -3.18 19.90
N CYS A 365 -16.40 -4.12 20.40
CA CYS A 365 -16.27 -5.54 20.07
C CYS A 365 -16.43 -5.77 18.57
N ALA A 366 -17.42 -5.13 17.92
CA ALA A 366 -17.61 -5.21 16.48
C ALA A 366 -16.42 -4.63 15.70
N CYS A 367 -15.82 -3.53 16.17
CA CYS A 367 -14.62 -2.93 15.58
C CYS A 367 -13.46 -3.93 15.57
N TRP A 368 -13.15 -4.53 16.72
CA TRP A 368 -12.12 -5.56 16.82
C TRP A 368 -12.42 -6.80 15.98
N ALA A 369 -13.68 -7.23 15.90
CA ALA A 369 -14.06 -8.37 15.08
C ALA A 369 -13.83 -8.10 13.58
N ILE A 370 -14.14 -6.89 13.11
CA ILE A 370 -13.86 -6.46 11.73
C ILE A 370 -12.35 -6.37 11.49
N GLU A 371 -11.59 -5.77 12.40
CA GLU A 371 -10.12 -5.70 12.33
C GLU A 371 -9.50 -7.11 12.21
N ALA A 372 -9.88 -8.03 13.10
CA ALA A 372 -9.38 -9.41 13.06
C ALA A 372 -9.76 -10.14 11.76
N LYS A 373 -10.96 -9.85 11.20
CA LYS A 373 -11.37 -10.39 9.90
C LYS A 373 -10.53 -9.80 8.77
N ALA A 374 -10.28 -8.49 8.76
CA ALA A 374 -9.43 -7.81 7.78
C ALA A 374 -8.01 -8.39 7.81
N LEU A 375 -7.44 -8.59 8.99
CA LEU A 375 -6.13 -9.22 9.18
C LEU A 375 -6.10 -10.65 8.60
N LYS A 376 -7.10 -11.48 8.92
CA LYS A 376 -7.19 -12.84 8.38
C LYS A 376 -7.20 -12.84 6.84
N LEU A 377 -7.97 -11.92 6.24
CA LEU A 377 -8.09 -11.83 4.79
C LEU A 377 -6.81 -11.30 4.16
N ALA A 378 -6.23 -10.22 4.70
CA ALA A 378 -5.01 -9.59 4.20
C ALA A 378 -3.80 -10.54 4.19
N PHE A 379 -3.72 -11.44 5.17
CA PHE A 379 -2.65 -12.45 5.26
C PHE A 379 -3.09 -13.85 4.79
N SER A 380 -4.15 -13.94 3.99
CA SER A 380 -4.58 -15.21 3.40
C SER A 380 -3.44 -15.84 2.60
N THR A 381 -3.27 -17.16 2.72
CA THR A 381 -2.25 -17.90 1.96
C THR A 381 -2.54 -17.92 0.46
N THR A 382 -3.80 -17.73 0.09
CA THR A 382 -4.31 -17.74 -1.28
C THR A 382 -5.23 -16.54 -1.48
N MET A 383 -4.96 -15.73 -2.49
CA MET A 383 -5.79 -14.61 -2.88
C MET A 383 -6.54 -14.97 -4.16
N THR A 384 -7.83 -15.23 -4.03
CA THR A 384 -8.75 -15.38 -5.17
C THR A 384 -9.51 -14.08 -5.38
N GLU A 385 -10.19 -13.94 -6.51
CA GLU A 385 -11.06 -12.77 -6.77
C GLU A 385 -12.09 -12.58 -5.64
N ASN A 386 -12.74 -13.67 -5.19
CA ASN A 386 -13.65 -13.64 -4.05
C ASN A 386 -12.97 -13.16 -2.76
N THR A 387 -11.70 -13.57 -2.53
CA THR A 387 -10.93 -13.12 -1.36
C THR A 387 -10.63 -11.63 -1.43
N TYR A 388 -10.29 -11.11 -2.62
CA TYR A 388 -10.06 -9.68 -2.83
C TYR A 388 -11.33 -8.86 -2.61
N GLN A 389 -12.47 -9.32 -3.14
CA GLN A 389 -13.77 -8.68 -2.93
C GLN A 389 -14.14 -8.67 -1.45
N GLU A 390 -14.02 -9.81 -0.76
CA GLU A 390 -14.31 -9.87 0.67
C GLU A 390 -13.37 -8.99 1.50
N LEU A 391 -12.09 -8.91 1.14
CA LEU A 391 -11.12 -8.02 1.78
C LEU A 391 -11.51 -6.56 1.56
N GLN A 392 -11.84 -6.17 0.33
CA GLN A 392 -12.24 -4.80 0.00
C GLN A 392 -13.49 -4.37 0.77
N GLU A 393 -14.52 -5.22 0.82
CA GLU A 393 -15.72 -4.96 1.62
C GLU A 393 -15.41 -4.87 3.13
N THR A 394 -14.52 -5.73 3.62
CA THR A 394 -14.13 -5.74 5.03
C THR A 394 -13.36 -4.46 5.39
N LEU A 395 -12.42 -4.02 4.54
CA LEU A 395 -11.69 -2.76 4.72
C LEU A 395 -12.62 -1.54 4.67
N LYS A 396 -13.67 -1.56 3.84
CA LYS A 396 -14.68 -0.50 3.83
C LYS A 396 -15.43 -0.43 5.16
N LYS A 397 -15.93 -1.57 5.66
CA LYS A 397 -16.61 -1.67 6.96
C LYS A 397 -15.68 -1.26 8.11
N GLU A 398 -14.42 -1.65 8.02
CA GLU A 398 -13.37 -1.32 8.99
C GLU A 398 -13.15 0.19 9.05
N ARG A 399 -12.97 0.85 7.89
CA ARG A 399 -12.87 2.31 7.80
C ARG A 399 -14.07 2.99 8.44
N GLU A 400 -15.28 2.56 8.11
CA GLU A 400 -16.52 3.15 8.63
C GLU A 400 -16.61 3.04 10.16
N ILE A 401 -16.31 1.87 10.72
CA ILE A 401 -16.37 1.66 12.18
C ILE A 401 -15.23 2.36 12.91
N LEU A 402 -14.04 2.43 12.29
CA LEU A 402 -12.91 3.16 12.84
C LEU A 402 -13.18 4.66 12.89
N ILE A 403 -13.84 5.26 11.88
CA ILE A 403 -14.25 6.66 11.93
C ILE A 403 -15.25 6.91 13.08
N GLN A 404 -16.15 5.96 13.34
CA GLN A 404 -17.14 6.05 14.44
C GLN A 404 -16.49 5.94 15.82
N VAL A 405 -15.50 5.07 15.98
CA VAL A 405 -14.84 4.73 17.26
C VAL A 405 -13.61 5.62 17.55
N SER A 406 -12.89 6.05 16.51
CA SER A 406 -11.63 6.80 16.61
C SER A 406 -11.89 8.29 16.76
N ILE A 407 -12.32 8.68 17.96
CA ILE A 407 -12.35 10.09 18.33
C ILE A 407 -10.92 10.55 18.64
N ILE A 408 -10.33 11.26 17.67
CA ILE A 408 -9.25 12.27 17.78
C ILE A 408 -7.78 11.82 17.65
N TYR A 409 -7.38 10.55 17.84
CA TYR A 409 -5.92 10.26 17.93
C TYR A 409 -5.24 9.55 16.76
N ALA A 410 -5.94 9.16 15.68
CA ALA A 410 -5.37 8.12 14.81
C ALA A 410 -5.63 8.25 13.29
N THR A 411 -6.35 9.26 12.80
CA THR A 411 -6.73 9.36 11.38
C THR A 411 -5.57 9.54 10.39
N LYS A 412 -4.35 9.83 10.87
CA LYS A 412 -3.15 9.94 10.01
C LYS A 412 -2.58 8.61 9.52
N TRP A 413 -2.99 7.47 10.10
CA TRP A 413 -2.41 6.15 9.81
C TRP A 413 -3.35 5.21 9.03
N PHE A 414 -4.59 5.62 8.76
CA PHE A 414 -5.64 4.73 8.21
C PHE A 414 -5.84 4.84 6.69
N HIS A 415 -4.97 5.54 5.95
CA HIS A 415 -5.05 5.69 4.48
C HIS A 415 -3.83 5.15 3.74
#